data_AF-A0AAV6B8J8-F1
#
_entry.id   AF-A0AAV6B8J8-F1
#
_cell.length_a   1.000
_cell.length_b   1.000
_cell.length_c   1.000
_cell.angle_alpha   90.00
_cell.angle_beta   90.00
_cell.angle_gamma   90.00
#
_symmetry.space_group_name_H-M   'P 1'
#
loop_
_entity.id
_entity.type
_entity.pdbx_description
1 polymer ?
#
loop_
_entity_poly.entity_id
_entity_poly.type
_entity_poly.pdbx_seq_one_letter_code
_entity_poly.pdbx_strand_id
1 'polypeptide(L)'
;MTINTPPNNLAFELAEAVRHLSERDETLKTLIAETVPFQIDVADAQSPFEVLMESIVYQSISGKAAATIFARIKVLGSDGRPPTPAQMLKIPSVKLRKAGLSGAKVMAMKDLA
;
A
#
# COMPACT_ATOMS: atom_id res chain seq x y z
N MET A 1 -5.99 29.34 6.90
CA MET A 1 -4.81 28.79 6.20
C MET A 1 -4.24 27.72 7.11
N THR A 2 -4.74 26.49 7.00
CA THR A 2 -4.32 25.38 7.84
C THR A 2 -2.94 24.93 7.37
N ILE A 3 -1.93 25.21 8.20
CA ILE A 3 -0.59 24.65 8.07
C ILE A 3 -0.71 23.13 8.25
N ASN A 4 -0.79 22.39 7.14
CA ASN A 4 -0.75 20.93 7.17
C ASN A 4 0.68 20.51 7.55
N THR A 5 0.85 20.15 8.82
CA THR A 5 2.08 19.57 9.36
C THR A 5 2.34 18.23 8.65
N PRO A 6 3.55 17.99 8.10
CA PRO A 6 3.91 16.69 7.56
C PRO A 6 3.83 15.62 8.68
N PRO A 7 3.59 14.34 8.34
CA PRO A 7 3.50 13.25 9.30
C PRO A 7 4.77 13.22 10.17
N ASN A 8 4.57 13.23 11.49
CA ASN A 8 5.58 13.47 12.52
C ASN A 8 6.56 12.30 12.75
N ASN A 9 6.76 11.42 11.76
CA ASN A 9 7.59 10.21 11.91
C ASN A 9 8.15 9.69 10.58
N LEU A 10 8.82 10.55 9.82
CA LEU A 10 9.66 10.09 8.72
C LEU A 10 10.97 9.53 9.29
N ALA A 11 11.43 8.40 8.77
CA ALA A 11 12.73 7.82 9.13
C ALA A 11 13.94 8.65 8.61
N PHE A 12 13.67 9.80 8.00
CA PHE A 12 14.65 10.70 7.40
C PHE A 12 14.19 12.15 7.48
N GLU A 13 15.14 13.07 7.38
CA GLU A 13 14.89 14.51 7.34
C GLU A 13 14.38 14.94 5.95
N LEU A 14 13.10 15.30 5.86
CA LEU A 14 12.46 15.61 4.57
C LEU A 14 13.12 16.79 3.84
N ALA A 15 13.48 17.85 4.57
CA ALA A 15 14.13 19.02 4.00
C ALA A 15 15.50 18.68 3.40
N GLU A 16 16.26 17.81 4.06
CA GLU A 16 17.55 17.31 3.57
C GLU A 16 17.38 16.49 2.29
N ALA A 17 16.41 15.57 2.28
CA ALA A 17 16.12 14.73 1.12
C ALA A 17 15.69 15.55 -0.10
N VAL A 18 14.81 16.54 0.10
CA VAL A 18 14.35 17.44 -0.97
C VAL A 18 15.51 18.27 -1.53
N ARG A 19 16.36 18.83 -0.65
CA ARG A 19 17.54 19.58 -1.08
C ARG A 19 18.48 18.69 -1.89
N HIS A 20 18.79 17.50 -1.38
CA HIS A 20 19.68 16.55 -2.04
C HIS A 20 19.21 16.21 -3.46
N LEU A 21 17.93 15.87 -3.63
CA LEU A 21 17.38 15.54 -4.96
C LEU A 21 17.41 16.76 -5.90
N SER A 22 17.06 17.93 -5.38
CA SER A 22 17.00 19.16 -6.18
C SER A 22 18.38 19.64 -6.66
N GLU A 23 19.42 19.44 -5.86
CA GLU A 23 20.81 19.77 -6.23
C GLU A 23 21.41 18.78 -7.24
N ARG A 24 20.88 17.56 -7.31
CA ARG A 24 21.43 16.47 -8.15
C ARG A 24 20.72 16.29 -9.48
N ASP A 25 19.48 16.76 -9.60
CA ASP A 25 18.66 16.57 -10.80
C ASP A 25 17.73 17.79 -11.03
N GLU A 26 17.97 18.54 -12.11
CA GLU A 26 17.18 19.72 -12.47
C GLU A 26 15.72 19.38 -12.87
N THR A 27 15.48 18.17 -13.39
CA THR A 27 14.12 17.70 -13.71
C THR A 27 13.37 17.42 -12.42
N LEU A 28 13.99 16.73 -11.45
CA LEU A 28 13.39 16.50 -10.14
C LEU A 28 13.17 17.80 -9.37
N LYS A 29 14.10 18.74 -9.42
CA LYS A 29 13.95 20.07 -8.82
C LYS A 29 12.71 20.80 -9.34
N THR A 30 12.53 20.81 -10.67
CA THR A 30 11.36 21.43 -11.31
C THR A 30 10.09 20.72 -10.88
N LEU A 31 10.07 19.38 -10.92
CA LEU A 31 8.92 18.58 -10.51
C LEU A 31 8.54 18.81 -9.04
N ILE A 32 9.51 18.85 -8.13
CA ILE A 32 9.28 19.08 -6.70
C ILE A 32 8.70 20.49 -6.47
N ALA A 33 9.18 21.50 -7.20
CA ALA A 33 8.69 22.87 -7.08
C ALA A 33 7.24 23.05 -7.61
N GLU A 34 6.85 22.25 -8.60
CA GLU A 34 5.53 22.35 -9.26
C GLU A 34 4.45 21.44 -8.65
N THR A 35 4.85 20.46 -7.83
CA THR A 35 3.92 19.49 -7.23
C THR A 35 3.53 19.85 -5.81
N VAL A 36 2.46 19.21 -5.31
CA VAL A 36 2.07 19.35 -3.91
C VAL A 36 3.20 18.88 -2.99
N PRO A 37 3.37 19.48 -1.79
CA PRO A 37 4.37 19.04 -0.83
C PRO A 37 4.27 17.54 -0.59
N PHE A 38 5.42 16.88 -0.46
CA PHE A 38 5.47 15.45 -0.18
C PHE A 38 4.66 15.14 1.09
N GLN A 39 3.64 14.30 0.91
CA GLN A 39 2.79 13.80 1.96
C GLN A 39 2.85 12.29 1.90
N ILE A 40 3.28 11.65 2.98
CA ILE A 40 3.14 10.21 3.14
C ILE A 40 1.98 9.96 4.10
N ASP A 41 1.01 9.18 3.67
CA ASP A 41 0.04 8.60 4.59
C ASP A 41 0.67 7.30 5.11
N VAL A 42 1.37 7.39 6.24
CA VAL A 42 1.76 6.19 6.98
C VAL A 42 0.51 5.75 7.71
N ALA A 43 -0.42 5.13 6.97
CA ALA A 43 -1.55 4.46 7.61
C ALA A 43 -0.96 3.50 8.64
N ASP A 44 -1.47 3.53 9.87
CA ASP A 44 -1.05 2.62 10.94
C ASP A 44 -1.31 1.19 10.47
N ALA A 45 -0.29 0.60 9.85
CA ALA A 45 -0.28 -0.78 9.42
C ALA A 45 -0.46 -1.66 10.66
N GLN A 46 -1.57 -2.37 10.72
CA GLN A 46 -1.98 -3.03 11.95
C GLN A 46 -1.22 -4.34 12.17
N SER A 47 -0.66 -4.92 11.10
CA SER A 47 0.35 -5.98 11.18
C SER A 47 1.21 -6.06 9.91
N PRO A 48 2.44 -6.60 9.99
CA PRO A 48 3.28 -6.87 8.81
C PRO A 48 2.59 -7.77 7.77
N PHE A 49 1.77 -8.73 8.20
CA PHE A 49 1.01 -9.59 7.31
C PHE A 49 0.03 -8.79 6.44
N GLU A 50 -0.74 -7.89 7.05
CA GLU A 50 -1.71 -7.06 6.33
C GLU A 50 -1.01 -6.19 5.27
N VAL A 51 0.15 -5.59 5.61
CA VAL A 51 0.94 -4.76 4.69
C VAL A 51 1.47 -5.56 3.51
N LEU A 52 2.06 -6.73 3.76
CA LEU A 52 2.61 -7.57 2.70
C LEU A 52 1.49 -8.10 1.79
N MET A 53 0.36 -8.48 2.37
CA MET A 53 -0.81 -8.89 1.62
C MET A 53 -1.34 -7.75 0.75
N GLU A 54 -1.53 -6.55 1.29
CA GLU A 54 -1.93 -5.37 0.50
C GLU A 54 -0.93 -5.10 -0.64
N SER A 55 0.37 -5.15 -0.34
CA SER A 55 1.44 -4.99 -1.33
C SER A 55 1.32 -5.99 -2.47
N ILE A 56 1.08 -7.27 -2.19
CA ILE A 56 0.86 -8.31 -3.21
C ILE A 56 -0.37 -7.99 -4.06
N VAL A 57 -1.45 -7.48 -3.47
CA VAL A 57 -2.64 -7.06 -4.24
C VAL A 57 -2.29 -5.95 -5.24
N TYR A 58 -1.50 -4.96 -4.83
CA TYR A 58 -1.17 -3.76 -5.62
C TYR A 58 -0.15 -3.96 -6.75
N GLN A 59 0.56 -5.10 -6.77
CA GLN A 59 1.56 -5.37 -7.80
C GLN A 59 0.99 -5.38 -9.24
N SER A 60 1.71 -4.74 -10.16
CA SER A 60 1.51 -4.80 -11.62
C SER A 60 0.13 -4.36 -12.12
N ILE A 61 -0.65 -3.62 -11.31
CA ILE A 61 -1.98 -3.09 -11.69
C ILE A 61 -2.13 -1.65 -11.21
N SER A 62 -3.15 -0.94 -11.71
CA SER A 62 -3.44 0.42 -11.24
C SER A 62 -3.93 0.44 -9.79
N GLY A 63 -3.63 1.51 -9.06
CA GLY A 63 -4.07 1.67 -7.67
C GLY A 63 -5.60 1.56 -7.50
N LYS A 64 -6.38 2.05 -8.46
CA LYS A 64 -7.85 1.93 -8.45
C LYS A 64 -8.32 0.47 -8.58
N ALA A 65 -7.68 -0.31 -9.46
CA ALA A 65 -7.99 -1.72 -9.61
C ALA A 65 -7.61 -2.50 -8.34
N ALA A 66 -6.43 -2.22 -7.80
CA ALA A 66 -5.94 -2.83 -6.58
C ALA A 66 -6.85 -2.53 -5.38
N ALA A 67 -7.23 -1.26 -5.16
CA ALA A 67 -8.15 -0.86 -4.11
C ALA A 67 -9.49 -1.59 -4.19
N THR A 68 -10.03 -1.76 -5.41
CA THR A 68 -11.28 -2.50 -5.64
C THR A 68 -11.14 -3.98 -5.26
N ILE A 69 -10.03 -4.61 -5.64
CA ILE A 69 -9.76 -6.02 -5.29
C ILE A 69 -9.54 -6.16 -3.78
N PHE A 70 -8.75 -5.27 -3.18
CA PHE A 70 -8.45 -5.30 -1.75
C PHE A 70 -9.71 -5.11 -0.90
N ALA A 71 -10.62 -4.21 -1.29
CA ALA A 71 -11.93 -4.06 -0.65
C ALA A 71 -12.75 -5.37 -0.68
N ARG A 72 -12.72 -6.12 -1.79
CA ARG A 72 -13.38 -7.44 -1.86
C ARG A 72 -12.70 -8.49 -0.99
N ILE A 73 -11.37 -8.44 -0.85
CA ILE A 73 -10.62 -9.30 0.06
C ILE A 73 -10.99 -8.99 1.52
N LYS A 74 -11.13 -7.71 1.89
CA LYS A 74 -11.59 -7.30 3.24
C LYS A 74 -12.95 -7.93 3.61
N VAL A 75 -13.86 -8.06 2.66
CA VAL A 75 -15.17 -8.72 2.89
C VAL A 75 -15.03 -10.23 3.19
N LEU A 76 -13.89 -10.85 2.85
CA LEU A 76 -13.61 -12.25 3.20
C LEU A 76 -13.05 -12.42 4.63
N GLY A 77 -12.68 -11.32 5.28
CA GLY A 77 -12.19 -11.29 6.66
C GLY A 77 -13.30 -11.04 7.67
N SER A 78 -12.95 -10.38 8.77
CA SER A 78 -13.84 -10.09 9.91
C SER A 78 -13.69 -8.62 10.32
N ASP A 79 -14.73 -8.03 10.91
CA ASP A 79 -14.66 -6.67 11.52
C ASP A 79 -14.14 -5.57 10.58
N GLY A 80 -14.44 -5.68 9.28
CA GLY A 80 -13.99 -4.73 8.26
C GLY A 80 -12.50 -4.84 7.90
N ARG A 81 -11.82 -5.87 8.40
CA ARG A 81 -10.40 -6.15 8.17
C ARG A 81 -10.22 -7.29 7.18
N PRO A 82 -9.07 -7.36 6.50
CA PRO A 82 -8.76 -8.52 5.68
C PRO A 82 -8.60 -9.80 6.52
N PRO A 83 -8.63 -10.98 5.88
CA PRO A 83 -8.48 -12.26 6.58
C PRO A 83 -7.17 -12.33 7.36
N THR A 84 -7.21 -12.88 8.58
CA THR A 84 -6.00 -13.26 9.32
C THR A 84 -5.25 -14.38 8.58
N PRO A 85 -3.98 -14.68 8.91
CA PRO A 85 -3.26 -15.80 8.29
C PRO A 85 -4.03 -17.14 8.36
N ALA A 86 -4.54 -17.47 9.54
CA ALA A 86 -5.34 -18.68 9.75
C ALA A 86 -6.66 -18.69 8.95
N GLN A 87 -7.28 -17.53 8.73
CA GLN A 87 -8.46 -17.41 7.87
C GLN A 87 -8.07 -17.53 6.39
N MET A 88 -6.98 -16.88 5.98
CA MET A 88 -6.46 -16.91 4.62
C MET A 88 -6.23 -18.35 4.17
N LEU A 89 -5.60 -19.20 4.99
CA LEU A 89 -5.39 -20.61 4.71
C LEU A 89 -6.71 -21.39 4.47
N LYS A 90 -7.78 -21.04 5.20
CA LYS A 90 -9.10 -21.69 5.10
C LYS A 90 -9.94 -21.23 3.90
N ILE A 91 -9.68 -20.04 3.34
CA ILE A 91 -10.47 -19.51 2.21
C ILE A 91 -10.15 -20.32 0.94
N PRO A 92 -11.14 -20.91 0.25
CA PRO A 92 -10.89 -21.61 -1.01
C PRO A 92 -10.31 -20.68 -2.07
N SER A 93 -9.31 -21.15 -2.83
CA SER A 93 -8.66 -20.38 -3.90
C SER A 93 -9.65 -19.78 -4.90
N VAL A 94 -10.75 -20.48 -5.21
CA VAL A 94 -11.82 -19.98 -6.09
C VAL A 94 -12.45 -18.68 -5.57
N LYS A 95 -12.62 -18.52 -4.26
CA LYS A 95 -13.14 -17.26 -3.69
C LYS A 95 -12.16 -16.11 -3.86
N LEU A 96 -10.86 -16.37 -3.68
CA LEU A 96 -9.80 -15.39 -3.90
C LEU A 96 -9.68 -14.97 -5.37
N ARG A 97 -9.83 -15.93 -6.29
CA ARG A 97 -9.89 -15.66 -7.74
C ARG A 97 -11.12 -14.81 -8.08
N LYS A 98 -12.28 -15.11 -7.49
CA LYS A 98 -13.53 -14.33 -7.65
C LYS A 98 -13.41 -12.91 -7.10
N ALA A 99 -12.61 -12.69 -6.06
CA ALA A 99 -12.30 -11.36 -5.55
C ALA A 99 -11.45 -10.53 -6.54
N GLY A 100 -10.76 -11.18 -7.49
CA GLY A 100 -10.00 -10.55 -8.58
C GLY A 100 -8.50 -10.85 -8.55
N LEU A 101 -8.02 -11.71 -7.64
CA LEU A 101 -6.60 -12.08 -7.61
C LEU A 101 -6.22 -12.97 -8.80
N SER A 102 -5.01 -12.77 -9.33
CA SER A 102 -4.37 -13.69 -10.29
C SER A 102 -4.06 -15.04 -9.63
N GLY A 103 -3.80 -16.10 -10.42
CA GLY A 103 -3.39 -17.39 -9.85
C GLY A 103 -2.10 -17.27 -9.02
N ALA A 104 -1.10 -16.55 -9.55
CA ALA A 104 0.15 -16.27 -8.85
C ALA A 104 -0.07 -15.51 -7.53
N LYS A 105 -0.94 -14.49 -7.52
CA LYS A 105 -1.26 -13.75 -6.29
C LYS A 105 -1.99 -14.63 -5.28
N VAL A 106 -2.86 -15.54 -5.71
CA VAL A 106 -3.49 -16.52 -4.80
C VAL A 106 -2.44 -17.42 -4.15
N MET A 107 -1.46 -17.93 -4.91
CA MET A 107 -0.37 -18.74 -4.35
C MET A 107 0.46 -17.94 -3.34
N ALA A 108 0.86 -16.71 -3.69
CA ALA A 108 1.61 -15.83 -2.80
C ALA A 108 0.84 -15.51 -1.50
N MET A 109 -0.47 -15.33 -1.56
CA MET A 109 -1.32 -15.10 -0.37
C MET A 109 -1.35 -16.30 0.56
N LYS A 110 -1.31 -17.51 0.00
CA LYS A 110 -1.30 -18.76 0.76
C LYS A 110 0.06 -19.04 1.37
N ASP A 111 1.13 -18.69 0.67
CA ASP A 111 2.51 -18.83 1.14
C ASP A 111 2.86 -17.80 2.24
N LEU A 112 2.29 -16.60 2.15
CA LEU A 112 2.42 -15.56 3.17
C LEU A 112 1.73 -15.91 4.51
N ALA A 113 0.74 -16.81 4.49
CA ALA A 113 -0.20 -17.09 5.60
C ALA A 113 0.17 -18.34 6.42
#